data_AF-K9UDL7-F1
#
_entry.id   AF-K9UDL7-F1
#
_cell.length_a   1.000
_cell.length_b   1.000
_cell.length_c   1.000
_cell.angle_alpha   90.00
_cell.angle_beta   90.00
_cell.angle_gamma   90.00
#
_symmetry.space_group_name_H-M   'P 1'
#
loop_
_entity.id
_entity.type
_entity.pdbx_description
1 polymer ?
#
loop_
_entity_poly.entity_id
_entity_poly.type
_entity_poly.pdbx_seq_one_letter_code
_entity_poly.pdbx_strand_id
1 'polypeptide(L)'
;MANHVEMFSPSAAMTLGSAVAALGGFEQSDVPWQIWLIENPDSPIALPGKISLYNHDCLHVLLDRGLSNAEEAFVVGFSMGTDRQTHWYHVIIFKLISLYFYPPKYRFTWEQIESFELGYKFGKLSAIKNLNSINFRLHTHKTVDRLRQLLGIDLDNLTLGKE
;
A
#
# COMPACT_ATOMS: atom_id res chain seq x y z
N MET A 1 -28.66 -6.58 11.35
CA MET A 1 -28.53 -5.67 10.18
C MET A 1 -27.10 -5.18 10.20
N ALA A 2 -26.23 -5.79 9.40
CA ALA A 2 -24.83 -5.39 9.35
C ALA A 2 -24.74 -4.07 8.59
N ASN A 3 -24.19 -3.05 9.25
CA ASN A 3 -23.85 -1.79 8.59
C ASN A 3 -22.83 -2.09 7.50
N HIS A 4 -23.25 -1.99 6.25
CA HIS A 4 -22.35 -1.85 5.11
C HIS A 4 -21.57 -0.57 5.35
N VAL A 5 -20.34 -0.67 5.84
CA VAL A 5 -19.37 0.41 5.68
C VAL A 5 -19.19 0.53 4.17
N GLU A 6 -19.61 1.65 3.58
CA GLU A 6 -19.30 1.94 2.19
C GLU A 6 -17.78 1.83 2.03
N MET A 7 -17.32 0.81 1.31
CA MET A 7 -15.90 0.71 0.94
C MET A 7 -15.59 1.95 0.11
N PHE A 8 -14.62 2.73 0.58
CA PHE A 8 -14.10 3.85 -0.19
C PHE A 8 -13.53 3.32 -1.51
N SER A 9 -14.19 3.64 -2.62
CA SER A 9 -13.69 3.40 -3.97
C SER A 9 -13.72 4.73 -4.73
N PRO A 10 -12.56 5.29 -5.09
CA PRO A 10 -12.49 6.59 -5.76
C PRO A 10 -13.06 6.48 -7.18
N SER A 11 -13.91 7.43 -7.56
CA SER A 11 -14.36 7.56 -8.94
C SER A 11 -13.17 7.74 -9.89
N ALA A 12 -13.18 7.03 -11.03
CA ALA A 12 -12.14 7.09 -12.05
C ALA A 12 -11.81 8.52 -12.53
N ALA A 13 -12.81 9.41 -12.53
CA ALA A 13 -12.68 10.82 -12.94
C ALA A 13 -12.16 11.75 -11.83
N MET A 14 -12.11 11.27 -10.58
CA MET A 14 -11.60 12.04 -9.45
C MET A 14 -10.09 12.26 -9.58
N THR A 15 -9.61 13.44 -9.17
CA THR A 15 -8.17 13.71 -9.12
C THR A 15 -7.53 12.93 -7.97
N LEU A 16 -6.24 12.57 -8.11
CA LEU A 16 -5.51 11.87 -7.05
C LEU A 16 -5.55 12.64 -5.72
N GLY A 17 -5.35 13.96 -5.76
CA GLY A 17 -5.37 14.78 -4.55
C GLY A 17 -6.73 14.78 -3.85
N SER A 18 -7.82 14.88 -4.63
CA SER A 18 -9.18 14.80 -4.09
C SER A 18 -9.49 13.41 -3.52
N ALA A 19 -9.07 12.34 -4.22
CA ALA A 19 -9.27 10.97 -3.78
C ALA A 19 -8.52 10.67 -2.47
N VAL A 20 -7.25 11.10 -2.35
CA VAL A 20 -6.47 10.94 -1.11
C VAL A 20 -7.11 11.73 0.04
N ALA A 21 -7.59 12.95 -0.21
CA ALA A 21 -8.30 13.72 0.81
C ALA A 21 -9.61 13.04 1.27
N ALA A 22 -10.33 12.39 0.34
CA ALA A 22 -11.57 11.67 0.63
C ALA A 22 -11.34 10.33 1.34
N LEU A 23 -10.20 9.66 1.11
CA LEU A 23 -9.79 8.45 1.84
C LEU A 23 -9.67 8.73 3.35
N GLY A 24 -9.35 9.97 3.74
CA GLY A 24 -9.16 10.34 5.14
C GLY A 24 -7.94 9.66 5.75
N GLY A 25 -6.83 9.60 4.98
CA GLY A 25 -5.59 8.93 5.35
C GLY A 25 -5.01 9.37 6.71
N PHE A 26 -4.01 8.64 7.19
CA PHE A 26 -3.49 8.82 8.54
C PHE A 26 -2.63 10.09 8.67
N GLU A 27 -2.65 10.72 9.85
CA GLU A 27 -1.62 11.70 10.19
C GLU A 27 -0.32 10.99 10.60
N GLN A 28 0.83 11.61 10.34
CA GLN A 28 2.13 11.02 10.68
C GLN A 28 2.26 10.74 12.20
N SER A 29 1.57 11.53 13.03
CA SER A 29 1.47 11.36 14.48
C SER A 29 0.72 10.09 14.90
N ASP A 30 -0.12 9.53 14.04
CA ASP A 30 -0.90 8.32 14.33
C ASP A 30 -0.15 7.03 13.97
N VAL A 31 1.00 7.15 13.28
CA VAL A 31 1.83 6.01 12.90
C VAL A 31 2.66 5.56 14.10
N PRO A 32 2.47 4.34 14.63
CA PRO A 32 3.29 3.83 15.71
C PRO A 32 4.77 3.82 15.34
N TRP A 33 5.65 4.15 16.30
CA TRP A 33 7.08 4.25 16.06
C TRP A 33 7.68 2.94 15.50
N GLN A 34 7.13 1.77 15.84
CA GLN A 34 7.55 0.48 15.29
C GLN A 34 7.35 0.41 13.77
N ILE A 35 6.20 0.90 13.28
CA ILE A 35 5.87 0.91 11.86
C ILE A 35 6.71 1.96 11.16
N TRP A 36 6.82 3.16 11.75
CA TRP A 36 7.70 4.21 11.24
C TRP A 36 9.14 3.71 11.05
N LEU A 37 9.67 2.99 12.04
CA LEU A 37 11.04 2.49 12.01
C LEU A 37 11.29 1.51 10.84
N ILE A 38 10.29 0.74 10.44
CA ILE A 38 10.44 -0.32 9.45
C ILE A 38 10.04 0.14 8.04
N GLU A 39 9.09 1.06 7.92
CA GLU A 39 8.45 1.39 6.64
C GLU A 39 8.69 2.85 6.20
N ASN A 40 9.12 3.74 7.09
CA ASN A 40 9.31 5.15 6.72
C ASN A 40 10.68 5.40 6.05
N PRO A 41 10.74 6.10 4.90
CA PRO A 41 11.99 6.45 4.22
C PRO A 41 13.03 7.14 5.09
N ASP A 42 12.59 7.94 6.07
CA ASP A 42 13.44 8.73 6.97
C ASP A 42 14.02 7.88 8.12
N SER A 43 13.57 6.63 8.27
CA SER A 43 14.18 5.69 9.21
C SER A 43 15.51 5.14 8.67
N PRO A 44 16.55 5.05 9.52
CA PRO A 44 17.86 4.52 9.12
C PRO A 44 17.86 3.02 8.84
N ILE A 45 16.85 2.28 9.32
CA ILE A 45 16.77 0.82 9.19
C ILE A 45 15.52 0.36 8.43
N ALA A 46 14.83 1.28 7.75
CA ALA A 46 13.65 0.93 6.99
C ALA A 46 13.95 -0.09 5.88
N LEU A 47 13.06 -1.06 5.75
CA LEU A 47 13.15 -2.11 4.75
C LEU A 47 12.89 -1.56 3.34
N PRO A 48 13.39 -2.21 2.28
CA PRO A 48 13.00 -1.92 0.91
C PRO A 48 11.47 -1.96 0.75
N GLY A 49 10.94 -1.13 -0.14
CA GLY A 49 9.51 -0.81 -0.20
C GLY A 49 9.09 0.34 0.71
N LYS A 50 10.01 0.91 1.51
CA LYS A 50 9.78 2.11 2.32
C LYS A 50 9.23 3.25 1.47
N ILE A 51 8.20 3.91 1.97
CA ILE A 51 7.40 4.88 1.22
C ILE A 51 6.91 5.98 2.15
N SER A 52 6.86 7.23 1.66
CA SER A 52 6.33 8.33 2.46
C SER A 52 4.83 8.14 2.71
N LEU A 53 4.31 8.63 3.84
CA LEU A 53 2.90 8.48 4.21
C LEU A 53 1.95 8.94 3.10
N TYR A 54 2.24 10.10 2.50
CA TYR A 54 1.42 10.61 1.39
C TYR A 54 1.46 9.69 0.16
N ASN A 55 2.64 9.18 -0.20
CA ASN A 55 2.77 8.26 -1.33
C ASN A 55 2.07 6.92 -1.03
N HIS A 56 2.09 6.48 0.23
CA HIS A 56 1.39 5.30 0.70
C HIS A 56 -0.14 5.45 0.56
N ASP A 57 -0.71 6.58 0.98
CA ASP A 57 -2.14 6.88 0.77
C ASP A 57 -2.50 6.96 -0.72
N CYS A 58 -1.57 7.42 -1.56
CA CYS A 58 -1.77 7.37 -3.01
C CYS A 58 -1.83 5.92 -3.53
N LEU A 59 -1.10 4.97 -2.94
CA LEU A 59 -1.18 3.56 -3.35
C LEU A 59 -2.54 2.97 -3.00
N HIS A 60 -3.10 3.28 -1.84
CA HIS A 60 -4.47 2.90 -1.47
C HIS A 60 -5.48 3.33 -2.54
N VAL A 61 -5.43 4.60 -2.92
CA VAL A 61 -6.28 5.15 -4.00
C VAL A 61 -6.03 4.46 -5.34
N LEU A 62 -4.77 4.29 -5.74
CA LEU A 62 -4.43 3.74 -7.06
C LEU A 62 -4.74 2.25 -7.18
N LEU A 63 -4.68 1.50 -6.08
CA LEU A 63 -4.94 0.06 -6.04
C LEU A 63 -6.39 -0.28 -5.66
N ASP A 64 -7.23 0.74 -5.42
CA ASP A 64 -8.61 0.58 -4.97
C ASP A 64 -8.71 -0.24 -3.67
N ARG A 65 -7.92 0.19 -2.67
CA ARG A 65 -7.81 -0.43 -1.35
C ARG A 65 -8.18 0.57 -0.26
N GLY A 66 -8.93 0.10 0.73
CA GLY A 66 -9.23 0.79 1.98
C GLY A 66 -8.17 0.57 3.06
N LEU A 67 -8.50 0.93 4.30
CA LEU A 67 -7.57 1.02 5.43
C LEU A 67 -7.69 -0.17 6.41
N SER A 68 -8.29 -1.28 6.01
CA SER A 68 -8.34 -2.48 6.85
C SER A 68 -6.96 -3.16 6.90
N ASN A 69 -6.64 -3.90 7.97
CA ASN A 69 -5.31 -4.54 8.10
C ASN A 69 -4.97 -5.48 6.93
N ALA A 70 -5.96 -6.11 6.28
CA ALA A 70 -5.72 -6.95 5.10
C ALA A 70 -5.35 -6.11 3.86
N GLU A 71 -5.99 -4.96 3.70
CA GLU A 71 -5.70 -4.02 2.62
C GLU A 71 -4.37 -3.30 2.82
N GLU A 72 -4.06 -2.90 4.06
CA GLU A 72 -2.74 -2.40 4.45
C GLU A 72 -1.64 -3.41 4.15
N ALA A 73 -1.84 -4.67 4.54
CA ALA A 73 -0.92 -5.75 4.25
C ALA A 73 -0.68 -5.90 2.74
N PHE A 74 -1.75 -5.84 1.93
CA PHE A 74 -1.66 -5.85 0.47
C PHE A 74 -0.85 -4.67 -0.08
N VAL A 75 -1.13 -3.44 0.36
CA VAL A 75 -0.45 -2.23 -0.14
C VAL A 75 1.04 -2.24 0.21
N VAL A 76 1.39 -2.63 1.45
CA VAL A 76 2.80 -2.77 1.86
C VAL A 76 3.49 -3.85 1.04
N GLY A 77 2.84 -5.01 0.87
CA GLY A 77 3.32 -6.09 0.01
C GLY A 77 3.58 -5.60 -1.41
N PHE A 78 2.62 -4.88 -2.00
CA PHE A 78 2.74 -4.31 -3.34
C PHE A 78 3.91 -3.32 -3.44
N SER A 79 4.05 -2.40 -2.47
CA SER A 79 5.18 -1.48 -2.40
C SER A 79 6.52 -2.23 -2.40
N MET A 80 6.68 -3.21 -1.49
CA MET A 80 7.86 -4.08 -1.44
C MET A 80 8.09 -4.84 -2.75
N GLY A 81 7.03 -5.32 -3.41
CA GLY A 81 7.12 -6.08 -4.65
C GLY A 81 7.58 -5.24 -5.86
N THR A 82 7.25 -3.95 -5.87
CA THR A 82 7.70 -3.03 -6.93
C THR A 82 9.14 -2.53 -6.71
N ASP A 83 9.64 -2.49 -5.47
CA ASP A 83 10.99 -2.03 -5.16
C ASP A 83 12.05 -3.06 -5.59
N ARG A 84 13.03 -2.62 -6.40
CA ARG A 84 14.12 -3.46 -6.91
C ARG A 84 15.11 -3.90 -5.83
N GLN A 85 15.16 -3.19 -4.71
CA GLN A 85 16.04 -3.50 -3.58
C GLN A 85 15.42 -4.57 -2.67
N THR A 86 14.14 -4.92 -2.88
CA THR A 86 13.50 -5.99 -2.12
C THR A 86 14.02 -7.36 -2.53
N HIS A 87 14.51 -8.10 -1.55
CA HIS A 87 15.00 -9.47 -1.67
C HIS A 87 14.12 -10.40 -0.83
N TRP A 88 14.21 -11.71 -1.08
CA TRP A 88 13.40 -12.72 -0.39
C TRP A 88 13.56 -12.67 1.14
N TYR A 89 14.76 -12.36 1.65
CA TYR A 89 15.01 -12.27 3.09
C TYR A 89 14.37 -11.03 3.72
N HIS A 90 14.29 -9.90 3.01
CA HIS A 90 13.54 -8.72 3.45
C HIS A 90 12.07 -9.05 3.67
N VAL A 91 11.50 -9.84 2.76
CA VAL A 91 10.10 -10.30 2.84
C VAL A 91 9.88 -11.18 4.08
N ILE A 92 10.81 -12.09 4.38
CA ILE A 92 10.73 -12.93 5.59
C ILE A 92 10.85 -12.08 6.85
N ILE A 93 11.82 -11.16 6.89
CA ILE A 93 12.02 -10.23 8.02
C ILE A 93 10.75 -9.42 8.26
N PHE A 94 10.15 -8.85 7.22
CA PHE A 94 8.92 -8.08 7.33
C PHE A 94 7.76 -8.91 7.89
N LYS A 95 7.57 -10.16 7.43
CA LYS A 95 6.53 -11.05 7.97
C LYS A 95 6.71 -11.32 9.46
N LEU A 96 7.94 -11.58 9.91
CA LEU A 96 8.21 -11.79 11.33
C LEU A 96 7.95 -10.53 12.16
N ILE A 97 8.36 -9.36 11.66
CA ILE A 97 8.14 -8.08 12.33
C ILE A 97 6.64 -7.77 12.43
N SER A 98 5.90 -7.89 11.33
CA SER A 98 4.46 -7.59 11.30
C SER A 98 3.62 -8.58 12.12
N LEU A 99 4.05 -9.84 12.25
CA LEU A 99 3.39 -10.86 13.09
C LEU A 99 3.65 -10.70 14.59
N TYR A 100 4.83 -10.20 15.01
CA TYR A 100 5.24 -10.30 16.42
C TYR A 100 5.66 -8.97 17.05
N PHE A 101 6.30 -8.09 16.29
CA PHE A 101 6.86 -6.84 16.81
C PHE A 101 5.86 -5.68 16.77
N TYR A 102 5.00 -5.64 15.76
CA TYR A 102 4.02 -4.57 15.62
C TYR A 102 3.05 -4.51 16.82
N PRO A 103 2.59 -3.28 17.17
CA PRO A 103 1.63 -3.09 18.25
C PRO A 103 0.32 -3.85 17.96
N PRO A 104 -0.41 -4.32 18.98
CA PRO A 104 -1.51 -5.28 18.79
C PRO A 104 -2.56 -4.90 17.74
N LYS A 105 -2.89 -3.60 17.60
CA LYS A 105 -3.87 -3.10 16.62
C LYS A 105 -3.40 -3.25 15.16
N TYR A 106 -2.09 -3.20 14.93
CA TYR A 106 -1.46 -3.19 13.60
C TYR A 106 -0.73 -4.50 13.28
N ARG A 107 -0.71 -5.42 14.24
CA ARG A 107 -0.09 -6.73 14.07
C ARG A 107 -0.90 -7.54 13.07
N PHE A 108 -0.21 -8.13 12.10
CA PHE A 108 -0.85 -8.95 11.10
C PHE A 108 -1.23 -10.32 11.66
N THR A 109 -2.30 -10.89 11.13
CA THR A 109 -2.65 -12.30 11.24
C THR A 109 -2.06 -13.08 10.07
N TRP A 110 -2.04 -14.41 10.14
CA TRP A 110 -1.59 -15.25 9.01
C TRP A 110 -2.42 -15.03 7.74
N GLU A 111 -3.73 -14.81 7.86
CA GLU A 111 -4.61 -14.45 6.74
C GLU A 111 -4.21 -13.09 6.11
N GLN A 112 -3.81 -12.12 6.93
CA GLN A 112 -3.31 -10.83 6.44
C GLN A 112 -1.92 -10.98 5.80
N ILE A 113 -1.10 -11.94 6.23
CA ILE A 113 0.16 -12.29 5.54
C ILE A 113 -0.12 -12.84 4.14
N GLU A 114 -1.22 -13.58 3.92
CA GLU A 114 -1.61 -14.00 2.57
C GLU A 114 -1.98 -12.79 1.69
N SER A 115 -2.68 -11.80 2.26
CA SER A 115 -2.98 -10.54 1.57
C SER A 115 -1.69 -9.78 1.20
N PHE A 116 -0.71 -9.74 2.11
CA PHE A 116 0.62 -9.20 1.84
C PHE A 116 1.36 -9.97 0.74
N GLU A 117 1.34 -11.30 0.77
CA GLU A 117 1.99 -12.11 -0.27
C GLU A 117 1.36 -11.89 -1.64
N LEU A 118 0.04 -11.74 -1.70
CA LEU A 118 -0.68 -11.43 -2.92
C LEU A 118 -0.25 -10.07 -3.47
N GLY A 119 -0.24 -9.03 -2.62
CA GLY A 119 0.27 -7.71 -2.96
C GLY A 119 1.72 -7.77 -3.47
N TYR A 120 2.59 -8.49 -2.77
CA TYR A 120 4.00 -8.67 -3.17
C TYR A 120 4.16 -9.33 -4.53
N LYS A 121 3.41 -10.42 -4.81
CA LYS A 121 3.40 -11.07 -6.12
C LYS A 121 2.94 -10.11 -7.21
N PHE A 122 1.86 -9.37 -6.99
CA PHE A 122 1.39 -8.36 -7.94
C PHE A 122 2.42 -7.25 -8.18
N GLY A 123 3.06 -6.73 -7.13
CA GLY A 123 4.12 -5.73 -7.27
C GLY A 123 5.33 -6.27 -8.07
N LYS A 124 5.68 -7.55 -7.89
CA LYS A 124 6.74 -8.21 -8.66
C LYS A 124 6.39 -8.34 -10.14
N LEU A 125 5.13 -8.64 -10.47
CA LEU A 125 4.63 -8.75 -11.84
C LEU A 125 4.39 -7.39 -12.51
N SER A 126 4.16 -6.33 -11.73
CA SER A 126 3.94 -4.98 -12.26
C SER A 126 5.12 -4.50 -13.12
N ALA A 127 4.81 -3.87 -14.25
CA ALA A 127 5.81 -3.30 -15.15
C ALA A 127 6.56 -2.12 -14.51
N ILE A 128 5.92 -1.39 -13.59
CA ILE A 128 6.59 -0.32 -12.84
C ILE A 128 7.43 -0.92 -11.75
N LYS A 129 8.58 -0.31 -11.55
CA LYS A 129 9.45 -0.58 -10.42
C LYS A 129 9.78 0.70 -9.67
N ASN A 130 10.09 0.54 -8.40
CA ASN A 130 10.40 1.61 -7.46
C ASN A 130 9.24 2.61 -7.34
N LEU A 131 8.00 2.11 -7.23
CA LEU A 131 6.82 2.97 -7.10
C LEU A 131 6.91 3.87 -5.86
N ASN A 132 7.59 3.38 -4.84
CA ASN A 132 7.89 4.09 -3.60
C ASN A 132 8.73 5.37 -3.79
N SER A 133 9.48 5.52 -4.90
CA SER A 133 10.28 6.71 -5.19
C SER A 133 9.57 7.76 -6.06
N ILE A 134 8.36 7.47 -6.58
CA ILE A 134 7.59 8.43 -7.36
C ILE A 134 7.10 9.56 -6.46
N ASN A 135 7.28 10.81 -6.88
CA ASN A 135 6.72 11.96 -6.18
C ASN A 135 5.27 12.21 -6.63
N PHE A 136 4.31 11.53 -5.99
CA PHE A 136 2.88 11.66 -6.31
C PHE A 136 2.31 13.06 -6.07
N ARG A 137 3.00 13.92 -5.30
CA ARG A 137 2.56 15.31 -5.11
C ARG A 137 2.54 16.10 -6.43
N LEU A 138 3.40 15.75 -7.38
CA LEU A 138 3.44 16.34 -8.72
C LEU A 138 2.28 15.86 -9.62
N HIS A 139 1.49 14.90 -9.16
CA HIS A 139 0.42 14.25 -9.93
C HIS A 139 -0.96 14.38 -9.29
N THR A 140 -1.08 15.19 -8.23
CA THR A 140 -2.33 15.49 -7.52
C THR A 140 -3.49 15.89 -8.43
N HIS A 141 -3.20 16.63 -9.51
CA HIS A 141 -4.17 17.13 -10.48
C HIS A 141 -4.61 16.09 -11.53
N LYS A 142 -3.89 14.97 -11.67
CA LYS A 142 -4.24 13.92 -12.63
C LYS A 142 -5.37 13.07 -12.07
N THR A 143 -6.23 12.57 -12.96
CA THR A 143 -7.27 11.63 -12.56
C THR A 143 -6.67 10.29 -12.13
N VAL A 144 -7.35 9.60 -11.23
CA VAL A 144 -6.95 8.26 -10.75
C VAL A 144 -6.81 7.28 -11.93
N ASP A 145 -7.77 7.27 -12.85
CA ASP A 145 -7.73 6.42 -14.04
C ASP A 145 -6.53 6.72 -14.94
N ARG A 146 -6.25 8.00 -15.20
CA ARG A 146 -5.10 8.39 -16.02
C ARG A 146 -3.80 7.94 -15.39
N LEU A 147 -3.67 8.03 -14.06
CA LEU A 147 -2.50 7.53 -13.36
C LEU A 147 -2.41 6.02 -13.41
N ARG A 148 -3.49 5.28 -13.16
CA ARG A 148 -3.51 3.81 -13.29
C ARG A 148 -3.04 3.36 -14.68
N GLN A 149 -3.50 4.00 -15.75
CA GLN A 149 -3.04 3.72 -17.13
C GLN A 149 -1.56 4.03 -17.34
N LEU A 150 -1.08 5.20 -16.90
CA LEU A 150 0.34 5.57 -17.00
C LEU A 150 1.23 4.60 -16.22
N LEU A 151 0.68 4.07 -15.14
CA LEU A 151 1.33 3.13 -14.25
C LEU A 151 1.12 1.67 -14.70
N GLY A 152 0.27 1.39 -15.69
CA GLY A 152 -0.07 0.01 -16.04
C GLY A 152 -0.68 -0.78 -14.87
N ILE A 153 -1.37 -0.09 -13.95
CA ILE A 153 -2.15 -0.71 -12.88
C ILE A 153 -3.50 -1.09 -13.48
N ASP A 154 -3.73 -2.39 -13.60
CA ASP A 154 -4.98 -2.96 -14.07
C ASP A 154 -5.70 -3.63 -12.89
N LEU A 155 -6.81 -3.04 -12.47
CA LEU A 155 -7.59 -3.52 -11.32
C LEU A 155 -8.26 -4.87 -11.59
N ASP A 156 -8.64 -5.16 -12.83
CA ASP A 156 -9.30 -6.43 -13.16
C ASP A 156 -8.33 -7.59 -12.89
N ASN A 157 -7.06 -7.39 -13.27
CA ASN A 157 -5.98 -8.33 -12.95
C ASN A 157 -5.65 -8.42 -11.46
N LEU A 158 -5.95 -7.40 -10.65
CA LEU A 158 -5.74 -7.39 -9.20
C LEU A 158 -6.85 -8.11 -8.41
N THR A 159 -8.00 -8.39 -9.04
CA THR A 159 -9.15 -9.08 -8.42
C THR A 159 -9.21 -10.58 -8.68
N LEU A 160 -8.49 -11.09 -9.70
CA LEU A 160 -8.43 -12.51 -10.10
C LEU A 160 -7.77 -13.47 -9.09
N GLY A 161 -7.49 -13.02 -7.86
CA GLY A 161 -7.10 -13.88 -6.74
C GLY A 161 -8.27 -14.27 -5.82
N LYS A 162 -9.52 -13.99 -6.22
CA LYS A 162 -10.75 -14.26 -5.45
C LYS A 162 -11.63 -15.39 -5.99
N GLU A 163 -11.12 -16.21 -6.91
CA GLU A 163 -11.82 -17.43 -7.38
C GLU A 163 -11.48 -18.66 -6.56
#